data_AF-A0AAV1ZHQ2-F1
#
_entry.id   AF-A0AAV1ZHQ2-F1
#
_cell.length_a   1.000
_cell.length_b   1.000
_cell.length_c   1.000
_cell.angle_alpha   90.00
_cell.angle_beta   90.00
_cell.angle_gamma   90.00
#
_symmetry.space_group_name_H-M   'P 1'
#
loop_
_entity.id
_entity.type
_entity.pdbx_description
1 polymer ?
#
loop_
_entity_poly.entity_id
_entity_poly.type
_entity_poly.pdbx_seq_one_letter_code
_entity_poly.pdbx_strand_id
1 'polypeptide(L)'
;TNGAEAWRILKQHFEPTTRARVIQLLDDFFSTRFESGEALGLFLCRVKQSAERLREAGHQLPPLYQGYQMIRSLPEEFQAIVQSIYRWTDAEFQPEKIESELLLEDNRLQLSRQDFRNMKLFICHNLKVLLLQQTKFVD
;
A
#
# COMPACT_ATOMS: atom_id res chain seq x y z
N THR A 1 -15.13 40.11 22.91
CA THR A 1 -14.04 39.11 23.08
C THR A 1 -13.21 39.10 21.82
N ASN A 2 -11.89 39.19 21.89
CA ASN A 2 -11.03 39.12 20.70
C ASN A 2 -11.19 37.72 20.07
N GLY A 3 -11.64 37.65 18.81
CA GLY A 3 -11.87 36.38 18.12
C GLY A 3 -10.60 35.50 18.02
N ALA A 4 -9.42 36.12 17.91
CA ALA A 4 -8.15 35.40 17.91
C ALA A 4 -7.85 34.77 19.28
N GLU A 5 -8.20 35.46 20.36
CA GLU A 5 -8.04 34.95 21.73
C GLU A 5 -9.04 33.83 22.04
N ALA A 6 -10.28 33.97 21.59
CA ALA A 6 -11.29 32.92 21.68
C ALA A 6 -10.84 31.66 20.91
N TRP A 7 -10.31 31.81 19.70
CA TRP A 7 -9.78 30.70 18.90
C TRP A 7 -8.57 30.02 19.54
N ARG A 8 -7.64 30.79 20.12
CA ARG A 8 -6.46 30.28 20.84
C ARG A 8 -6.86 29.45 22.05
N ILE A 9 -7.83 29.91 22.84
CA ILE A 9 -8.37 29.19 24.01
C ILE A 9 -9.07 27.92 23.57
N LEU A 10 -9.89 27.97 22.51
CA LEU A 10 -10.54 26.78 21.95
C LEU A 10 -9.52 25.75 21.47
N LYS A 11 -8.49 26.14 20.73
CA LYS A 11 -7.39 25.24 20.37
C LYS A 11 -6.70 24.66 21.59
N GLN A 12 -6.35 25.48 22.57
CA GLN A 12 -5.67 25.00 23.78
C GLN A 12 -6.51 23.97 24.58
N HIS A 13 -7.83 24.09 24.58
CA HIS A 13 -8.74 23.21 25.33
C HIS A 13 -9.29 22.01 24.54
N PHE A 14 -9.49 22.13 23.22
CA PHE A 14 -10.05 21.08 22.35
C PHE A 14 -9.02 20.41 21.43
N GLU A 15 -7.83 21.02 21.28
CA GLU A 15 -6.66 20.48 20.58
C GLU A 15 -5.49 20.15 21.53
N PRO A 16 -5.63 19.81 22.83
CA PRO A 16 -4.51 19.23 23.51
C PRO A 16 -4.27 17.89 22.83
N THR A 17 -3.21 17.82 22.03
CA THR A 17 -2.68 16.54 21.58
C THR A 17 -2.17 15.81 22.81
N THR A 18 -3.09 15.14 23.50
CA THR A 18 -2.76 14.37 24.68
C THR A 18 -1.79 13.27 24.26
N ARG A 19 -0.88 12.90 25.15
CA ARG A 19 0.00 11.75 24.92
C ARG A 19 -0.82 10.51 24.52
N ALA A 20 -2.00 10.34 25.10
CA ALA A 20 -2.95 9.29 24.74
C ALA A 20 -3.38 9.34 23.26
N ARG A 21 -3.72 10.52 22.71
CA ARG A 21 -4.05 10.68 21.28
C ARG A 21 -2.87 10.33 20.38
N VAL A 22 -1.66 10.79 20.72
CA VAL A 22 -0.45 10.46 19.93
C VAL A 22 -0.18 8.97 19.95
N ILE A 23 -0.28 8.32 21.12
CA ILE A 23 -0.12 6.86 21.26
C ILE A 23 -1.13 6.13 20.36
N GLN A 24 -2.41 6.51 20.41
CA GLN A 24 -3.44 5.91 19.56
C GLN A 24 -3.12 6.07 18.06
N LEU A 25 -2.69 7.25 17.63
CA LEU A 25 -2.33 7.49 16.23
C LEU A 25 -1.07 6.73 15.79
N LEU A 26 -0.11 6.53 16.70
CA LEU A 26 1.06 5.69 16.46
C LEU A 26 0.66 4.22 16.34
N ASP A 27 -0.24 3.74 17.21
CA ASP A 27 -0.79 2.39 17.14
C ASP A 27 -1.52 2.17 15.81
N ASP A 28 -2.35 3.13 15.38
CA ASP A 28 -3.04 3.10 14.08
C ASP A 28 -2.05 3.08 12.90
N PHE A 29 -1.01 3.91 12.94
CA PHE A 29 0.03 3.95 11.91
C PHE A 29 0.78 2.61 11.81
N PHE A 30 1.29 2.11 12.94
CA PHE A 30 2.07 0.87 12.95
C PHE A 30 1.24 -0.40 12.80
N SER A 31 -0.08 -0.34 12.98
CA SER A 31 -1.02 -1.44 12.71
C SER A 31 -1.56 -1.46 11.28
N THR A 32 -1.36 -0.40 10.49
CA THR A 32 -1.77 -0.37 9.08
C THR A 32 -1.05 -1.48 8.28
N ARG A 33 -1.79 -2.40 7.68
CA ARG A 33 -1.24 -3.53 6.90
C ARG A 33 -1.94 -3.60 5.55
N PHE A 34 -1.25 -4.14 4.56
CA PHE A 34 -1.84 -4.49 3.29
C PHE A 34 -2.86 -5.60 3.50
N GLU A 35 -4.10 -5.40 3.04
CA GLU A 35 -5.19 -6.35 3.20
C GLU A 35 -5.36 -7.26 1.97
N SER A 36 -5.84 -8.48 2.18
CA SER A 36 -6.08 -9.41 1.08
C SER A 36 -7.14 -8.85 0.12
N GLY A 37 -6.80 -8.73 -1.17
CA GLY A 37 -7.68 -8.18 -2.20
C GLY A 37 -7.70 -6.63 -2.25
N GLU A 38 -6.95 -5.95 -1.40
CA GLU A 38 -6.79 -4.50 -1.45
C GLU A 38 -5.96 -4.08 -2.67
N ALA A 39 -6.32 -2.95 -3.29
CA ALA A 39 -5.47 -2.33 -4.32
C ALA A 39 -4.26 -1.64 -3.65
N LEU A 40 -3.07 -1.83 -4.21
CA LEU A 40 -1.83 -1.27 -3.64
C LEU A 40 -1.90 0.24 -3.42
N GLY A 41 -2.46 0.99 -4.39
CA GLY A 41 -2.64 2.44 -4.25
C GLY A 41 -3.51 2.84 -3.04
N LEU A 42 -4.53 2.05 -2.68
CA LEU A 42 -5.35 2.31 -1.50
C LEU A 42 -4.54 2.09 -0.22
N PHE A 43 -3.77 1.01 -0.15
CA PHE A 43 -2.90 0.73 0.99
C PHE A 43 -1.89 1.87 1.21
N LEU A 44 -1.18 2.29 0.16
CA LEU A 44 -0.20 3.39 0.24
C LEU A 44 -0.86 4.71 0.68
N CYS A 45 -2.08 4.97 0.20
CA CYS A 45 -2.87 6.12 0.63
C CYS A 45 -3.19 6.06 2.13
N ARG A 46 -3.57 4.89 2.68
CA ARG A 46 -3.84 4.73 4.13
C ARG A 46 -2.59 4.99 4.98
N VAL A 47 -1.42 4.51 4.55
CA VAL A 47 -0.13 4.80 5.21
C VAL A 47 0.15 6.31 5.22
N LYS A 48 -0.04 7.00 4.10
CA LYS A 48 0.15 8.45 4.02
C LYS A 48 -0.85 9.23 4.89
N GLN A 49 -2.12 8.84 4.87
CA GLN A 49 -3.16 9.49 5.67
C GLN A 49 -2.92 9.32 7.18
N SER A 50 -2.45 8.15 7.63
CA SER A 50 -2.12 7.93 9.03
C SER A 50 -0.90 8.76 9.46
N ALA A 51 0.13 8.85 8.63
CA ALA A 51 1.26 9.76 8.86
C ALA A 51 0.84 11.24 8.90
N GLU A 52 -0.11 11.63 8.05
CA GLU A 52 -0.66 12.98 8.02
C GLU A 52 -1.41 13.32 9.32
N ARG A 53 -2.25 12.41 9.83
CA ARG A 53 -2.94 12.61 11.13
C ARG A 53 -1.95 12.80 12.29
N LEU A 54 -0.82 12.10 12.26
CA LEU A 54 0.27 12.30 13.22
C LEU A 54 0.90 13.69 13.07
N ARG A 55 1.14 14.15 11.84
CA ARG A 55 1.62 15.51 11.56
C ARG A 55 0.65 16.58 12.06
N GLU A 56 -0.64 16.45 11.79
CA GLU A 56 -1.70 17.35 12.27
C GLU A 56 -1.80 17.38 13.81
N ALA A 57 -1.50 16.24 14.46
CA ALA A 57 -1.38 16.14 15.91
C ALA A 57 -0.11 16.82 16.47
N GLY A 58 0.78 17.36 15.62
CA GLY A 58 2.05 17.95 16.03
C GLY A 58 3.16 16.92 16.26
N HIS A 59 2.98 15.69 15.78
CA HIS A 59 3.97 14.60 15.89
C HIS A 59 4.43 14.17 14.50
N GLN A 60 5.42 14.86 13.96
CA GLN A 60 5.97 14.52 12.65
C GLN A 60 6.88 13.29 12.74
N LEU A 61 6.51 12.21 12.05
CA LEU A 61 7.37 11.04 11.89
C LEU A 61 8.53 11.34 10.93
N PRO A 62 9.73 10.83 11.20
CA PRO A 62 10.79 10.78 10.19
C PRO A 62 10.30 10.05 8.92
N PRO A 63 10.61 10.55 7.70
CA PRO A 63 10.10 9.98 6.44
C PRO A 63 10.36 8.48 6.27
N LEU A 64 11.50 7.99 6.77
CA LEU A 64 11.87 6.57 6.74
C LEU A 64 10.81 5.64 7.34
N TYR A 65 10.06 6.07 8.36
CA TYR A 65 9.01 5.23 8.94
C TYR A 65 7.83 5.02 7.99
N GLN A 66 7.50 6.01 7.15
CA GLN A 66 6.51 5.81 6.09
C GLN A 66 7.00 4.78 5.08
N GLY A 67 8.26 4.89 4.65
CA GLY A 67 8.87 3.90 3.75
C GLY A 67 8.86 2.49 4.33
N TYR A 68 9.23 2.31 5.60
CA TYR A 68 9.15 1.03 6.28
C TYR A 68 7.72 0.47 6.29
N GLN A 69 6.73 1.31 6.58
CA GLN A 69 5.34 0.88 6.63
C GLN A 69 4.82 0.47 5.24
N MET A 70 5.24 1.16 4.18
CA MET A 70 4.86 0.83 2.79
C MET A 70 5.38 -0.54 2.33
N ILE A 71 6.51 -1.03 2.85
CA ILE A 71 7.14 -2.29 2.37
C ILE A 71 6.94 -3.47 3.31
N ARG A 72 6.70 -3.24 4.62
CA ARG A 72 6.73 -4.28 5.66
C ARG A 72 5.68 -5.37 5.49
N SER A 73 4.50 -5.04 4.98
CA SER A 73 3.35 -5.97 4.93
C SER A 73 2.96 -6.38 3.52
N LEU A 74 3.80 -6.09 2.51
CA LEU A 74 3.45 -6.42 1.14
C LEU A 74 3.42 -7.93 0.91
N PRO A 75 2.54 -8.41 0.01
CA PRO A 75 2.49 -9.82 -0.37
C PRO A 75 3.80 -10.32 -1.02
N GLU A 76 3.98 -11.64 -1.06
CA GLU A 76 5.22 -12.29 -1.53
C GLU A 76 5.60 -11.93 -2.98
N GLU A 77 4.62 -11.65 -3.84
CA GLU A 77 4.85 -11.22 -5.21
C GLU A 77 5.64 -9.91 -5.34
N PHE A 78 5.65 -9.06 -4.31
CA PHE A 78 6.45 -7.83 -4.26
C PHE A 78 7.86 -8.07 -3.68
N GLN A 79 8.24 -9.29 -3.29
CA GLN A 79 9.52 -9.53 -2.63
C GLN A 79 10.72 -9.08 -3.48
N ALA A 80 10.66 -9.25 -4.80
CA ALA A 80 11.75 -8.82 -5.69
C ALA A 80 12.02 -7.31 -5.57
N ILE A 81 10.99 -6.47 -5.63
CA ILE A 81 11.15 -5.02 -5.49
C ILE A 81 11.53 -4.64 -4.05
N VAL A 82 10.98 -5.31 -3.04
CA VAL A 82 11.32 -5.06 -1.63
C VAL A 82 12.81 -5.34 -1.37
N GLN A 83 13.37 -6.43 -1.92
CA GLN A 83 14.80 -6.74 -1.82
C GLN A 83 15.68 -5.73 -2.56
N SER A 84 15.19 -5.15 -3.66
CA SER A 84 15.87 -4.05 -4.35
C SER A 84 15.89 -2.79 -3.48
N ILE A 85 14.75 -2.42 -2.89
CA ILE A 85 14.60 -1.25 -2.02
C ILE A 85 15.53 -1.35 -0.79
N TYR A 86 15.72 -2.54 -0.19
CA TYR A 86 16.65 -2.70 0.94
C TYR A 86 18.12 -2.38 0.62
N ARG A 87 18.49 -2.32 -0.67
CA ARG A 87 19.85 -2.00 -1.12
C ARG A 87 20.04 -0.53 -1.47
N TRP A 88 18.97 0.26 -1.40
CA TRP A 88 19.04 1.69 -1.67
C TRP A 88 19.81 2.42 -0.58
N THR A 89 20.41 3.55 -0.96
CA THR A 89 21.00 4.48 -0.01
C THR A 89 19.90 5.22 0.77
N ASP A 90 20.24 5.79 1.93
CA ASP A 90 19.29 6.60 2.71
C ASP A 90 18.73 7.80 1.92
N ALA A 91 19.53 8.36 1.02
CA ALA A 91 19.11 9.45 0.13
C ALA A 91 18.04 8.99 -0.88
N GLU A 92 18.10 7.73 -1.30
CA GLU A 92 17.11 7.13 -2.21
C GLU A 92 15.88 6.60 -1.48
N PHE A 93 16.01 6.24 -0.21
CA PHE A 93 14.92 5.72 0.62
C PHE A 93 13.94 6.84 1.02
N GLN A 94 13.25 7.40 0.03
CA GLN A 94 12.25 8.45 0.19
C GLN A 94 10.85 7.90 -0.11
N PRO A 95 9.82 8.25 0.67
CA PRO A 95 8.46 7.72 0.49
C PRO A 95 7.90 7.88 -0.93
N GLU A 96 8.20 8.99 -1.60
CA GLU A 96 7.73 9.28 -2.95
C GLU A 96 8.35 8.33 -3.98
N LYS A 97 9.66 8.05 -3.85
CA LYS A 97 10.35 7.09 -4.73
C LYS A 97 9.84 5.67 -4.49
N ILE A 98 9.69 5.29 -3.22
CA ILE A 98 9.17 3.97 -2.82
C ILE A 98 7.78 3.75 -3.41
N GLU A 99 6.86 4.71 -3.24
CA GLU A 99 5.51 4.63 -3.82
C GLU A 99 5.57 4.47 -5.34
N SER A 100 6.35 5.29 -6.03
CA SER A 100 6.46 5.23 -7.49
C SER A 100 6.93 3.85 -7.96
N GLU A 101 7.99 3.30 -7.37
CA GLU A 101 8.54 1.99 -7.74
C GLU A 101 7.56 0.85 -7.41
N LEU A 102 6.86 0.94 -6.28
CA LEU A 102 5.85 -0.03 -5.89
C LEU A 102 4.65 -0.04 -6.87
N LEU A 103 4.18 1.14 -7.30
CA LEU A 103 3.09 1.25 -8.28
C LEU A 103 3.52 0.75 -9.68
N LEU A 104 4.76 1.00 -10.08
CA LEU A 104 5.32 0.44 -11.32
C LEU A 104 5.37 -1.09 -11.26
N GLU A 105 5.81 -1.65 -10.13
CA GLU A 105 5.83 -3.09 -9.92
C GLU A 105 4.42 -3.69 -9.93
N ASP A 106 3.44 -3.06 -9.29
CA ASP A 106 2.05 -3.54 -9.31
C ASP A 106 1.50 -3.59 -10.74
N ASN A 107 1.74 -2.56 -11.55
CA ASN A 107 1.37 -2.55 -12.96
C ASN A 107 2.02 -3.72 -13.72
N ARG A 108 3.32 -3.97 -13.49
CA ARG A 108 4.05 -5.09 -14.10
C ARG A 108 3.45 -6.45 -13.70
N LEU A 109 3.14 -6.63 -12.41
CA LEU A 109 2.52 -7.85 -11.89
C LEU A 109 1.11 -8.05 -12.44
N GLN A 110 0.32 -6.99 -12.57
CA GLN A 110 -1.01 -7.03 -13.16
C GLN A 110 -0.97 -7.50 -14.62
N LEU A 111 -0.03 -6.98 -15.43
CA LEU A 111 0.19 -7.42 -16.81
C LEU A 111 0.58 -8.91 -16.85
N SER A 112 1.55 -9.32 -16.04
CA SER A 112 1.98 -10.73 -15.95
C SER A 112 0.82 -11.68 -15.59
N ARG A 113 -0.05 -11.27 -14.66
CA ARG A 113 -1.26 -12.01 -14.30
C ARG A 113 -2.28 -12.08 -15.43
N GLN A 114 -2.43 -11.02 -16.23
CA GLN A 114 -3.31 -11.04 -17.41
C GLN A 114 -2.78 -11.98 -18.48
N ASP A 115 -1.49 -11.91 -18.80
CA ASP A 115 -0.85 -12.79 -19.78
C ASP A 115 -0.99 -14.27 -19.39
N PHE A 116 -0.76 -14.58 -18.12
CA PHE A 116 -0.92 -15.94 -17.62
C PHE A 116 -2.38 -16.42 -17.66
N ARG A 117 -3.35 -15.54 -17.36
CA ARG A 117 -4.79 -15.85 -17.50
C ARG A 117 -5.17 -16.12 -18.95
N ASN A 118 -4.67 -15.30 -19.88
CA ASN A 118 -4.93 -15.46 -21.31
C ASN A 118 -4.33 -16.78 -21.84
N MET A 119 -3.10 -17.11 -21.43
CA MET A 119 -2.45 -18.37 -21.77
C MET A 119 -3.25 -19.57 -21.24
N LYS A 120 -3.67 -19.54 -19.97
CA LYS A 120 -4.50 -20.59 -19.38
C LYS A 120 -5.81 -20.77 -20.16
N LEU A 121 -6.49 -19.69 -20.51
CA LEU A 121 -7.75 -19.74 -21.25
C LEU A 121 -7.56 -20.37 -22.64
N PHE A 122 -6.48 -20.01 -23.33
CA PHE A 122 -6.13 -20.58 -24.63
C PHE A 122 -5.87 -22.10 -24.54
N ILE A 123 -5.08 -22.53 -23.56
CA ILE A 123 -4.81 -23.96 -23.34
C ILE A 123 -6.10 -24.72 -23.01
N CYS A 124 -6.92 -24.21 -22.10
CA CYS A 124 -8.20 -24.82 -21.74
C CYS A 124 -9.15 -24.91 -22.94
N HIS A 125 -9.21 -23.87 -23.77
CA HIS A 125 -10.01 -23.88 -24.99
C HIS A 125 -9.54 -24.97 -25.97
N ASN A 126 -8.23 -25.00 -26.27
CA ASN A 126 -7.67 -26.00 -27.19
C ASN A 126 -7.84 -27.43 -26.69
N LEU A 127 -7.64 -27.68 -25.39
CA LEU A 127 -7.89 -29.00 -24.79
C LEU A 127 -9.37 -29.38 -24.91
N LYS A 128 -10.29 -28.44 -24.67
CA LYS A 128 -11.73 -28.70 -24.81
C LYS A 128 -12.11 -29.02 -26.26
N VAL A 129 -11.54 -28.32 -27.24
CA VAL A 129 -11.75 -28.59 -28.67
C VAL A 129 -11.22 -29.98 -29.05
N LEU A 130 -10.01 -30.34 -28.63
CA LEU A 130 -9.41 -31.65 -28.86
C LEU A 130 -10.26 -32.79 -28.28
N LEU A 131 -10.73 -32.65 -27.04
CA LEU A 131 -11.59 -33.64 -26.40
C LEU A 131 -12.93 -33.80 -27.15
N LEU A 132 -13.55 -32.70 -27.58
CA LEU A 132 -14.80 -32.74 -28.35
C LEU A 132 -14.62 -33.37 -29.74
N GLN A 133 -13.44 -33.23 -30.36
CA GLN A 133 -13.13 -33.88 -31.63
C GLN A 133 -12.96 -35.39 -31.43
N GLN A 134 -12.28 -35.84 -30.39
CA GLN A 134 -12.09 -37.26 -30.09
C GLN A 134 -13.41 -38.00 -29.77
N THR A 135 -14.35 -37.34 -29.11
CA THR A 135 -15.69 -37.93 -28.84
C THR A 135 -16.55 -38.11 -30.09
N LYS A 136 -16.25 -37.44 -31.21
CA LYS A 136 -17.00 -37.57 -32.47
C LYS A 136 -16.50 -38.71 -33.39
N PHE A 137 -15.41 -39.38 -33.03
CA PHE A 137 -14.82 -40.49 -33.80
C PHE A 137 -15.13 -41.89 -33.19
N VAL A 138 -16.02 -41.97 -32.20
CA VAL A 138 -16.37 -43.23 -31.50
C VAL A 138 -17.80 -43.71 -31.84
N ASP A 139 -18.53 -43.01 -32.71
CA ASP A 139 -19.80 -43.46 -33.31
C ASP A 139 -19.60 -43.80 -34.79
#